data_AF-A0A1H7QM15-F1
#
_entry.id   AF-A0A1H7QM15-F1
#
_cell.length_a   1.000
_cell.length_b   1.000
_cell.length_c   1.000
_cell.angle_alpha   90.00
_cell.angle_beta   90.00
_cell.angle_gamma   90.00
#
_symmetry.space_group_name_H-M   'P 1'
#
loop_
_entity.id
_entity.type
_entity.pdbx_description
1 polymer ?
#
loop_
_entity_poly.entity_id
_entity_poly.type
_entity_poly.pdbx_seq_one_letter_code
_entity_poly.pdbx_strand_id
1 'polypeptide(L)'
;MTGSADPFDPTGGPAGEPGDPFEELRHTPVTPLPIPEGAFAQARQRAARRRRRRAAFGATAGVGALAVAVYLTGAFVPRGPSQVVTPPASAGHSFGTPRPLPSTAAPTAVPSVSAFPSAAAPSPSATAPSASASASASPTTSGTPLCTAAQLTPRLGSGNAGAGQIYTYLVVTNHSSTPCHVAGYPGLSLLDASGHQIGVPATYEHQFPSTPVVLAPGASASDTIHTVNRQTNNPSECLPTSTLLRIYPPGSFTSLTFPGRITVCLGTFELTPFGPGTTGNPAN
;
A
#
# COMPACT_ATOMS: atom_id res chain seq x y z
N MET A 1 75.73 -30.06 34.60
CA MET A 1 74.40 -30.66 34.82
C MET A 1 73.41 -29.51 34.95
N THR A 2 72.56 -29.37 33.93
CA THR A 2 71.14 -28.91 33.95
C THR A 2 70.81 -27.75 34.91
N GLY A 3 70.44 -26.54 34.51
CA GLY A 3 69.55 -26.14 33.43
C GLY A 3 68.18 -25.75 34.04
N SER A 4 67.97 -24.46 34.30
CA SER A 4 66.65 -23.82 34.43
C SER A 4 66.81 -22.34 34.09
N ALA A 5 66.12 -21.94 33.04
CA ALA A 5 65.99 -20.56 32.59
C ALA A 5 64.71 -19.97 33.18
N ASP A 6 64.82 -18.77 33.73
CA ASP A 6 63.78 -17.74 33.74
C ASP A 6 64.50 -16.40 33.61
N PRO A 7 64.11 -15.56 32.63
CA PRO A 7 64.17 -14.13 32.88
C PRO A 7 62.87 -13.43 32.47
N PHE A 8 62.26 -12.80 33.46
CA PHE A 8 61.51 -11.56 33.31
C PHE A 8 62.46 -10.46 32.77
N ASP A 9 62.14 -9.87 31.62
CA ASP A 9 62.15 -8.41 31.41
C ASP A 9 61.47 -8.06 30.06
N PRO A 10 60.26 -7.47 30.04
CA PRO A 10 59.56 -7.08 28.81
C PRO A 10 59.74 -5.59 28.51
N THR A 11 60.93 -5.17 28.08
CA THR A 11 61.13 -3.84 27.47
C THR A 11 61.73 -3.99 26.07
N GLY A 12 60.87 -4.31 25.11
CA GLY A 12 61.20 -4.39 23.70
C GLY A 12 60.00 -4.03 22.83
N GLY A 13 59.65 -2.75 22.77
CA GLY A 13 58.71 -2.20 21.80
C GLY A 13 59.49 -1.38 20.75
N PRO A 14 59.40 -1.71 19.45
CA PRO A 14 60.17 -1.04 18.40
C PRO A 14 59.66 0.36 18.05
N ALA A 15 60.57 1.11 17.42
CA ALA A 15 60.46 2.48 16.94
C ALA A 15 59.14 2.82 16.24
N GLY A 16 58.69 4.07 16.44
CA GLY A 16 57.47 4.62 15.87
C GLY A 16 57.43 4.61 14.36
N GLU A 17 56.36 4.03 13.82
CA GLU A 17 55.87 4.34 12.48
C GLU A 17 55.13 5.69 12.49
N PRO A 18 55.26 6.50 11.43
CA PRO A 18 54.45 7.71 11.27
C PRO A 18 53.00 7.32 11.01
N GLY A 19 52.10 7.75 11.91
CA GLY A 19 50.66 7.55 11.79
C GLY A 19 50.09 8.10 10.48
N ASP A 20 49.09 7.40 9.97
CA ASP A 20 48.37 7.70 8.73
C ASP A 20 47.69 9.09 8.81
N PRO A 21 47.97 10.05 7.90
CA PRO A 21 47.51 11.44 8.02
C PRO A 21 45.97 11.60 7.99
N PHE A 22 45.23 10.53 7.67
CA PHE A 22 43.77 10.52 7.67
C PHE A 22 43.13 10.16 9.02
N GLU A 23 43.90 9.66 9.99
CA GLU A 23 43.36 9.36 11.33
C GLU A 23 43.28 10.64 12.18
N GLU A 24 44.22 11.56 12.01
CA GLU A 24 44.27 12.84 12.75
C GLU A 24 43.13 13.79 12.37
N LEU A 25 42.61 13.69 11.14
CA LEU A 25 41.42 14.44 10.70
C LEU A 25 40.11 13.92 11.31
N ARG A 26 40.07 12.66 11.79
CA ARG A 26 38.87 12.04 12.40
C ARG A 26 38.74 12.34 13.88
N HIS A 27 39.73 12.97 14.50
CA HIS A 27 39.76 13.31 15.93
C HIS A 27 39.80 14.82 16.16
N THR A 28 39.11 15.59 15.32
CA THR A 28 38.83 16.99 15.67
C THR A 28 37.85 17.01 16.86
N PRO A 29 38.25 17.49 18.06
CA PRO A 29 37.34 17.60 19.18
C PRO A 29 36.29 18.65 18.82
N VAL A 30 35.04 18.21 18.61
CA VAL A 30 33.92 19.13 18.42
C VAL A 30 33.66 19.80 19.76
N THR A 31 34.13 21.03 19.91
CA THR A 31 33.84 21.86 21.08
C THR A 31 32.32 22.08 21.14
N PRO A 32 31.61 21.56 22.15
CA PRO A 32 30.17 21.79 22.24
C PRO A 32 29.91 23.28 22.39
N LEU A 33 29.08 23.85 21.50
CA LEU A 33 28.65 25.22 21.62
C LEU A 33 27.90 25.41 22.97
N PRO A 34 28.13 26.52 23.69
CA PRO A 34 27.40 26.78 24.92
C PRO A 34 25.90 26.88 24.60
N ILE A 35 25.12 26.02 25.25
CA ILE A 35 23.67 26.02 25.10
C ILE A 35 23.14 27.32 25.71
N PRO A 36 22.43 28.17 24.96
CA PRO A 36 21.88 29.40 25.51
C PRO A 36 20.82 29.07 26.57
N GLU A 37 20.92 29.74 27.73
CA GLU A 37 19.94 29.68 28.82
C GLU A 37 18.52 29.89 28.26
N GLY A 38 17.67 28.86 28.35
CA GLY A 38 16.28 28.92 27.89
C GLY A 38 15.93 28.26 26.56
N ALA A 39 16.90 27.67 25.82
CA ALA A 39 16.64 26.99 24.54
C ALA A 39 15.51 25.94 24.60
N PHE A 40 15.37 25.26 25.74
CA PHE A 40 14.35 24.23 25.95
C PHE A 40 13.11 24.72 26.69
N ALA A 41 13.05 25.99 27.11
CA ALA A 41 11.90 26.54 27.81
C ALA A 41 10.67 26.57 26.90
N GLN A 42 10.84 26.96 25.64
CA GLN A 42 9.75 26.96 24.65
C GLN A 42 9.25 25.53 24.34
N ALA A 43 10.16 24.56 24.24
CA ALA A 43 9.81 23.14 24.03
C ALA A 43 9.04 22.57 25.24
N ARG A 44 9.49 22.86 26.47
CA ARG A 44 8.79 22.48 27.71
C ARG A 44 7.41 23.12 27.80
N GLN A 45 7.27 24.40 27.44
CA GLN A 45 5.98 25.10 27.42
C GLN A 45 5.02 24.50 26.38
N ARG A 46 5.50 24.16 25.18
CA ARG A 46 4.69 23.48 24.14
C ARG A 46 4.23 22.09 24.59
N ALA A 47 5.10 21.32 25.25
CA ALA A 47 4.75 20.00 25.80
C ALA A 47 3.71 20.10 26.93
N ALA A 48 3.85 21.07 27.84
CA ALA A 48 2.91 21.30 28.93
C ALA A 48 1.52 21.73 28.41
N ARG A 49 1.46 22.60 27.38
CA ARG A 49 0.19 22.99 26.73
C ARG A 49 -0.52 21.80 26.07
N ARG A 50 0.21 20.87 25.43
CA ARG A 50 -0.37 19.65 24.83
C ARG A 50 -0.97 18.72 25.89
N ARG A 51 -0.30 18.53 27.04
CA ARG A 51 -0.85 17.72 28.15
C ARG A 51 -2.12 18.34 28.76
N ARG A 52 -2.14 19.66 28.97
CA ARG A 52 -3.34 20.37 29.47
C ARG A 52 -4.52 20.28 28.50
N ARG A 53 -4.29 20.36 27.19
CA ARG A 53 -5.34 20.16 26.17
C ARG A 53 -5.91 18.73 26.21
N ARG A 54 -5.08 17.70 26.33
CA ARG A 54 -5.55 16.31 26.46
C ARG A 54 -6.37 16.06 27.73
N ALA A 55 -6.03 16.72 28.85
CA ALA A 55 -6.82 16.64 30.08
C ALA A 55 -8.19 17.36 29.97
N ALA A 56 -8.27 18.47 29.21
CA ALA A 56 -9.52 19.19 29.02
C ALA A 56 -10.54 18.46 28.12
N PHE A 57 -10.10 17.65 27.15
CA PHE A 57 -10.99 16.84 26.29
C PHE A 57 -11.46 15.52 26.94
N GLY A 58 -10.91 15.13 28.08
CA GLY A 58 -11.35 13.94 28.84
C GLY A 58 -12.53 14.20 29.79
N ALA A 59 -12.94 15.47 29.98
CA ALA A 59 -13.92 15.85 31.01
C ALA A 59 -15.35 16.10 30.47
N THR A 60 -15.62 15.96 29.16
CA THR A 60 -16.96 16.17 28.57
C THR A 60 -17.67 14.90 28.09
N ALA A 61 -17.09 13.72 28.29
CA ALA A 61 -17.70 12.44 27.88
C ALA A 61 -18.26 11.60 29.05
N GLY A 62 -18.54 12.22 30.21
CA GLY A 62 -19.08 11.56 31.40
C GLY A 62 -20.56 11.84 31.72
N VAL A 63 -21.21 12.78 31.02
CA VAL A 63 -22.57 13.24 31.39
C VAL A 63 -23.65 12.80 30.37
N GLY A 64 -23.27 12.33 29.18
CA GLY A 64 -24.23 11.90 28.15
C GLY A 64 -24.74 10.46 28.24
N ALA A 65 -24.14 9.61 29.09
CA ALA A 65 -24.44 8.17 29.12
C ALA A 65 -25.53 7.75 30.13
N LEU A 66 -26.01 8.65 31.00
CA LEU A 66 -27.03 8.32 32.01
C LEU A 66 -28.46 8.73 31.63
N ALA A 67 -28.66 9.50 30.55
CA ALA A 67 -29.99 9.98 30.14
C ALA A 67 -30.75 9.04 29.18
N VAL A 68 -30.08 8.05 28.57
CA VAL A 68 -30.74 7.12 27.61
C VAL A 68 -31.19 5.81 28.28
N ALA A 69 -30.68 5.48 29.47
CA ALA A 69 -31.03 4.25 30.18
C ALA A 69 -32.38 4.29 30.92
N VAL A 70 -33.03 5.46 31.02
CA VAL A 70 -34.29 5.63 31.79
C VAL A 70 -35.54 5.74 30.90
N TYR A 71 -35.39 5.78 29.57
CA TYR A 71 -36.53 5.99 28.65
C TYR A 71 -37.09 4.72 27.98
N LEU A 72 -36.60 3.51 28.32
CA LEU A 72 -37.12 2.25 27.77
C LEU A 72 -37.68 1.28 28.83
N THR A 73 -37.86 1.73 30.07
CA THR A 73 -38.60 1.00 31.12
C THR A 73 -39.98 1.62 31.33
N GLY A 74 -40.75 1.74 30.24
CA GLY A 74 -42.08 2.33 30.24
C GLY A 74 -43.07 1.48 29.46
N ALA A 75 -43.72 0.55 30.17
CA ALA A 75 -45.02 -0.04 29.84
C ALA A 75 -45.12 -0.89 28.56
N PHE A 76 -45.02 -2.22 28.70
CA PHE A 76 -46.07 -3.12 28.21
C PHE A 76 -46.19 -4.35 29.13
N VAL A 77 -47.37 -4.45 29.74
CA VAL A 77 -47.82 -5.50 30.66
C VAL A 77 -47.96 -6.84 29.93
N PRO A 78 -47.56 -7.98 30.52
CA PRO A 78 -47.77 -9.29 29.92
C PRO A 78 -49.20 -9.78 30.15
N ARG A 79 -49.87 -10.22 29.08
CA ARG A 79 -51.08 -11.05 29.16
C ARG A 79 -50.88 -12.35 28.38
N GLY A 80 -50.74 -13.43 29.14
CA GLY A 80 -51.35 -14.74 28.89
C GLY A 80 -50.83 -15.63 27.74
N PRO A 81 -51.05 -16.95 27.82
CA PRO A 81 -50.17 -17.94 27.18
C PRO A 81 -50.83 -18.75 26.04
N SER A 82 -49.96 -19.48 25.33
CA SER A 82 -50.24 -20.68 24.52
C SER A 82 -50.52 -20.47 23.03
N GLN A 83 -49.47 -20.59 22.20
CA GLN A 83 -49.59 -21.29 20.93
C GLN A 83 -48.26 -21.95 20.58
N VAL A 84 -48.21 -23.27 20.67
CA VAL A 84 -47.16 -24.11 20.12
C VAL A 84 -47.31 -24.07 18.61
N VAL A 85 -46.35 -23.47 17.91
CA VAL A 85 -46.21 -23.59 16.46
C VAL A 85 -44.98 -24.45 16.19
N THR A 86 -45.25 -25.66 15.75
CA THR A 86 -44.30 -26.60 15.15
C THR A 86 -43.66 -26.00 13.89
N PRO A 87 -42.35 -26.18 13.65
CA PRO A 87 -41.76 -25.85 12.36
C PRO A 87 -42.11 -26.94 11.32
N PRO A 88 -42.46 -26.58 10.07
CA PRO A 88 -42.53 -27.57 8.99
C PRO A 88 -41.10 -27.97 8.58
N ALA A 89 -40.82 -29.26 8.70
CA ALA A 89 -39.67 -29.90 8.06
C ALA A 89 -39.80 -29.71 6.54
N SER A 90 -38.91 -28.91 5.96
CA SER A 90 -38.80 -28.80 4.51
C SER A 90 -37.88 -29.89 3.98
N ALA A 91 -38.44 -30.60 3.00
CA ALA A 91 -37.94 -31.77 2.33
C ALA A 91 -36.57 -31.58 1.66
N GLY A 92 -35.87 -32.71 1.53
CA GLY A 92 -34.55 -32.81 0.92
C GLY A 92 -34.52 -32.36 -0.54
N HIS A 93 -33.42 -31.74 -0.91
CA HIS A 93 -33.07 -31.45 -2.30
C HIS A 93 -32.14 -32.56 -2.79
N SER A 94 -32.69 -33.36 -3.69
CA SER A 94 -32.04 -34.46 -4.40
C SER A 94 -30.86 -33.98 -5.24
N PHE A 95 -29.83 -34.82 -5.26
CA PHE A 95 -28.64 -34.71 -6.11
C PHE A 95 -29.00 -34.77 -7.60
N GLY A 96 -28.53 -33.80 -8.38
CA GLY A 96 -28.58 -33.81 -9.84
C GLY A 96 -27.17 -33.77 -10.43
N THR A 97 -26.67 -34.92 -10.88
CA THR A 97 -25.45 -35.07 -11.70
C THR A 97 -25.65 -34.52 -13.13
N PRO A 98 -24.62 -33.96 -13.78
CA PRO A 98 -24.69 -33.54 -15.18
C PRO A 98 -24.30 -34.67 -16.15
N ARG A 99 -24.97 -34.76 -17.32
CA ARG A 99 -24.48 -35.52 -18.50
C ARG A 99 -24.82 -34.79 -19.81
N PRO A 100 -23.98 -34.91 -20.86
CA PRO A 100 -23.87 -33.96 -21.96
C PRO A 100 -24.66 -34.37 -23.22
N LEU A 101 -24.86 -33.42 -24.14
CA LEU A 101 -25.31 -33.68 -25.51
C LEU A 101 -24.39 -33.01 -26.56
N PRO A 102 -24.38 -33.51 -27.81
CA PRO A 102 -23.18 -33.65 -28.64
C PRO A 102 -22.97 -32.58 -29.71
N SER A 103 -21.72 -32.57 -30.20
CA SER A 103 -21.21 -31.94 -31.41
C SER A 103 -21.85 -32.51 -32.70
N THR A 104 -22.14 -31.66 -33.68
CA THR A 104 -21.81 -31.79 -35.12
C THR A 104 -22.71 -30.89 -35.97
N ALA A 105 -22.12 -29.99 -36.77
CA ALA A 105 -22.32 -29.92 -38.23
C ALA A 105 -21.76 -28.61 -38.81
N ALA A 106 -20.73 -28.73 -39.65
CA ALA A 106 -20.49 -27.82 -40.77
C ALA A 106 -21.51 -28.12 -41.89
N PRO A 107 -21.75 -27.19 -42.85
CA PRO A 107 -20.97 -27.23 -44.08
C PRO A 107 -20.66 -25.88 -44.76
N THR A 108 -19.63 -25.98 -45.60
CA THR A 108 -19.09 -25.14 -46.68
C THR A 108 -20.12 -24.55 -47.67
N ALA A 109 -19.92 -23.30 -48.11
CA ALA A 109 -20.02 -22.86 -49.52
C ALA A 109 -19.57 -21.38 -49.74
N VAL A 110 -18.60 -21.21 -50.65
CA VAL A 110 -18.20 -19.98 -51.41
C VAL A 110 -19.03 -19.94 -52.73
N PRO A 111 -19.18 -18.85 -53.55
CA PRO A 111 -18.11 -17.88 -53.94
C PRO A 111 -18.49 -16.42 -54.37
N SER A 112 -17.45 -15.59 -54.51
CA SER A 112 -17.11 -14.63 -55.60
C SER A 112 -18.08 -13.55 -56.15
N VAL A 113 -17.65 -12.27 -56.06
CA VAL A 113 -17.69 -11.20 -57.12
C VAL A 113 -16.57 -10.19 -56.79
N SER A 114 -15.46 -10.09 -57.53
CA SER A 114 -15.14 -9.34 -58.77
C SER A 114 -15.36 -7.81 -58.79
N ALA A 115 -14.21 -7.10 -58.73
CA ALA A 115 -13.73 -5.99 -59.58
C ALA A 115 -14.06 -4.48 -59.34
N PHE A 116 -12.96 -3.71 -59.45
CA PHE A 116 -12.61 -2.26 -59.51
C PHE A 116 -13.39 -1.41 -60.57
N PRO A 117 -13.24 -0.04 -60.71
CA PRO A 117 -12.04 0.81 -60.46
C PRO A 117 -12.21 2.30 -59.99
N SER A 118 -11.06 2.94 -59.71
CA SER A 118 -10.62 4.37 -59.81
C SER A 118 -11.63 5.53 -60.03
N ALA A 119 -11.44 6.64 -59.28
CA ALA A 119 -11.08 7.97 -59.85
C ALA A 119 -10.92 9.11 -58.81
N ALA A 120 -9.77 9.80 -58.90
CA ALA A 120 -9.48 11.24 -58.80
C ALA A 120 -10.08 12.19 -57.73
N ALA A 121 -9.18 12.97 -57.12
CA ALA A 121 -9.38 14.20 -56.34
C ALA A 121 -9.87 15.40 -57.19
N PRO A 122 -10.37 16.50 -56.58
CA PRO A 122 -9.47 17.59 -56.16
C PRO A 122 -9.83 18.31 -54.85
N SER A 123 -8.83 19.06 -54.36
CA SER A 123 -8.82 19.97 -53.19
C SER A 123 -9.68 21.23 -53.42
N PRO A 124 -10.10 21.91 -52.33
CA PRO A 124 -9.66 23.30 -52.19
C PRO A 124 -9.16 23.69 -50.79
N SER A 125 -8.20 24.61 -50.81
CA SER A 125 -7.61 25.36 -49.70
C SER A 125 -8.64 26.06 -48.82
N ALA A 126 -8.39 26.06 -47.51
CA ALA A 126 -8.83 27.12 -46.60
C ALA A 126 -7.74 27.37 -45.55
N THR A 127 -7.05 28.50 -45.72
CA THR A 127 -6.19 29.16 -44.73
C THR A 127 -7.05 29.77 -43.62
N ALA A 128 -6.72 29.49 -42.34
CA ALA A 128 -7.01 30.36 -41.20
C ALA A 128 -6.08 30.03 -40.00
N PRO A 129 -5.81 31.00 -39.10
CA PRO A 129 -4.55 31.10 -38.39
C PRO A 129 -4.58 30.63 -36.92
N SER A 130 -3.37 30.36 -36.42
CA SER A 130 -2.82 30.63 -35.08
C SER A 130 -3.68 30.41 -33.82
N ALA A 131 -3.13 29.55 -32.94
CA ALA A 131 -2.97 29.71 -31.49
C ALA A 131 -3.29 28.41 -30.73
N SER A 132 -2.33 27.49 -30.64
CA SER A 132 -2.35 26.49 -29.58
C SER A 132 -1.63 27.06 -28.38
N ALA A 133 -2.38 27.83 -27.58
CA ALA A 133 -2.02 28.12 -26.21
C ALA A 133 -1.90 26.77 -25.47
N SER A 134 -0.71 26.47 -24.95
CA SER A 134 -0.50 25.41 -23.96
C SER A 134 -1.22 25.80 -22.67
N ALA A 135 -2.54 25.56 -22.65
CA ALA A 135 -3.32 25.59 -21.42
C ALA A 135 -2.99 24.31 -20.65
N SER A 136 -2.10 24.42 -19.66
CA SER A 136 -1.91 23.40 -18.64
C SER A 136 -3.19 23.37 -17.78
N ALA A 137 -4.22 22.69 -18.27
CA ALA A 137 -5.43 22.43 -17.51
C ALA A 137 -5.10 21.39 -16.43
N SER A 138 -5.21 21.80 -15.17
CA SER A 138 -5.21 20.86 -14.04
C SER A 138 -6.34 19.85 -14.26
N PRO A 139 -6.07 18.54 -14.23
CA PRO A 139 -7.11 17.56 -14.50
C PRO A 139 -8.13 17.56 -13.35
N THR A 140 -9.36 17.97 -13.66
CA THR A 140 -10.49 17.84 -12.75
C THR A 140 -10.96 16.38 -12.76
N THR A 141 -11.14 15.78 -11.58
CA THR A 141 -11.64 14.39 -11.44
C THR A 141 -13.01 14.19 -12.08
N SER A 142 -13.83 15.24 -12.14
CA SER A 142 -15.16 15.23 -12.79
C SER A 142 -15.03 14.99 -14.29
N GLY A 143 -15.23 13.73 -14.72
CA GLY A 143 -15.18 13.29 -16.12
C GLY A 143 -13.97 12.44 -16.50
N THR A 144 -12.98 12.28 -15.60
CA THR A 144 -11.85 11.37 -15.84
C THR A 144 -12.25 9.93 -15.47
N PRO A 145 -12.08 8.93 -16.35
CA PRO A 145 -12.46 7.54 -16.03
C PRO A 145 -11.54 6.93 -14.96
N LEU A 146 -12.01 5.88 -14.27
CA LEU A 146 -11.13 5.08 -13.40
C LEU A 146 -10.06 4.38 -14.24
N CYS A 147 -8.85 4.26 -13.70
CA CYS A 147 -7.80 3.49 -14.33
C CYS A 147 -8.17 1.99 -14.35
N THR A 148 -8.11 1.39 -15.53
CA THR A 148 -8.23 -0.06 -15.68
C THR A 148 -6.89 -0.73 -15.42
N ALA A 149 -6.92 -2.02 -15.05
CA ALA A 149 -5.70 -2.82 -14.87
C ALA A 149 -4.77 -2.73 -16.10
N ALA A 150 -5.30 -2.83 -17.31
CA ALA A 150 -4.51 -2.80 -18.55
C ALA A 150 -3.77 -1.47 -18.79
N GLN A 151 -4.17 -0.37 -18.14
CA GLN A 151 -3.52 0.93 -18.25
C GLN A 151 -2.37 1.11 -17.24
N LEU A 152 -2.28 0.26 -16.23
CA LEU A 152 -1.37 0.43 -15.09
C LEU A 152 -0.22 -0.57 -15.13
N THR A 153 0.98 -0.07 -14.86
CA THR A 153 2.15 -0.91 -14.57
C THR A 153 2.51 -0.80 -13.09
N PRO A 154 2.35 -1.86 -12.29
CA PRO A 154 2.71 -1.86 -10.89
C PRO A 154 4.19 -2.22 -10.69
N ARG A 155 4.81 -1.66 -9.65
CA ARG A 155 6.15 -2.04 -9.17
C ARG A 155 6.30 -1.74 -7.68
N LEU A 156 7.27 -2.36 -7.04
CA LEU A 156 7.73 -1.92 -5.72
C LEU A 156 8.72 -0.76 -5.86
N GLY A 157 8.53 0.27 -5.04
CA GLY A 157 9.46 1.37 -4.83
C GLY A 157 10.35 1.15 -3.62
N SER A 158 11.28 2.09 -3.39
CA SER A 158 12.12 2.11 -2.19
C SER A 158 11.28 2.37 -0.95
N GLY A 159 11.43 1.51 0.05
CA GLY A 159 10.78 1.66 1.33
C GLY A 159 11.62 2.35 2.39
N ASN A 160 11.07 2.44 3.60
CA ASN A 160 11.75 2.84 4.82
C ASN A 160 11.53 1.79 5.91
N ALA A 161 12.42 1.73 6.90
CA ALA A 161 12.25 0.83 8.05
C ALA A 161 12.73 1.50 9.34
N GLY A 162 12.14 1.14 10.47
CA GLY A 162 12.51 1.67 11.78
C GLY A 162 11.73 1.03 12.91
N ALA A 163 12.38 0.80 14.06
CA ALA A 163 11.77 0.17 15.24
C ALA A 163 10.99 -1.12 14.94
N GLY A 164 11.50 -1.92 13.99
CA GLY A 164 10.90 -3.18 13.54
C GLY A 164 9.73 -3.04 12.55
N GLN A 165 9.34 -1.82 12.21
CA GLN A 165 8.37 -1.54 11.16
C GLN A 165 9.08 -1.48 9.81
N ILE A 166 8.47 -2.04 8.78
CA ILE A 166 8.94 -2.02 7.40
C ILE A 166 7.83 -1.45 6.53
N TYR A 167 8.14 -0.36 5.82
CA TYR A 167 7.25 0.31 4.90
C TYR A 167 7.82 0.18 3.49
N THR A 168 7.10 -0.45 2.57
CA THR A 168 7.50 -0.56 1.16
C THR A 168 6.48 0.15 0.29
N TYR A 169 6.90 0.94 -0.68
CA TYR A 169 5.94 1.65 -1.55
C TYR A 169 5.51 0.76 -2.70
N LEU A 170 4.20 0.70 -2.95
CA LEU A 170 3.66 0.09 -4.15
C LEU A 170 3.27 1.22 -5.10
N VAL A 171 3.89 1.22 -6.28
CA VAL A 171 3.78 2.29 -7.26
C VAL A 171 3.03 1.78 -8.46
N VAL A 172 2.03 2.51 -8.91
CA VAL A 172 1.33 2.27 -10.18
C VAL A 172 1.58 3.44 -11.13
N THR A 173 2.00 3.13 -12.36
CA THR A 173 2.23 4.13 -13.41
C THR A 173 1.21 3.94 -14.53
N ASN A 174 0.56 5.03 -14.96
CA ASN A 174 -0.28 4.99 -16.16
C ASN A 174 0.61 4.91 -17.40
N HIS A 175 0.62 3.77 -18.08
CA HIS A 175 1.36 3.57 -19.33
C HIS A 175 0.51 3.85 -20.58
N SER A 176 -0.78 4.10 -20.42
CA SER A 176 -1.66 4.42 -21.55
C SER A 176 -1.51 5.88 -22.00
N SER A 177 -2.04 6.19 -23.18
CA SER A 177 -2.06 7.55 -23.75
C SER A 177 -3.21 8.42 -23.24
N THR A 178 -4.12 7.87 -22.42
CA THR A 178 -5.28 8.59 -21.89
C THR A 178 -5.16 8.81 -20.38
N PRO A 179 -5.58 9.99 -19.88
CA PRO A 179 -5.64 10.22 -18.44
C PRO A 179 -6.72 9.34 -17.80
N CYS A 180 -6.43 8.84 -16.61
CA CYS A 180 -7.36 8.08 -15.78
C CYS A 180 -7.11 8.44 -14.31
N HIS A 181 -7.96 8.02 -13.37
CA HIS A 181 -7.72 8.23 -11.94
C HIS A 181 -7.78 6.94 -11.12
N VAL A 182 -7.04 6.94 -10.01
CA VAL A 182 -7.13 5.90 -8.95
C VAL A 182 -7.64 6.55 -7.67
N ALA A 183 -8.52 5.87 -6.93
CA ALA A 183 -9.08 6.40 -5.68
C ALA A 183 -9.34 5.26 -4.69
N GLY A 184 -8.70 5.32 -3.53
CA GLY A 184 -8.87 4.33 -2.46
C GLY A 184 -7.71 3.35 -2.34
N TYR A 185 -8.01 2.18 -1.80
CA TYR A 185 -7.05 1.14 -1.46
C TYR A 185 -7.00 0.09 -2.57
N PRO A 186 -5.81 -0.36 -2.99
CA PRO A 186 -5.72 -1.55 -3.83
C PRO A 186 -5.96 -2.81 -3.01
N GLY A 187 -6.41 -3.88 -3.66
CA GLY A 187 -6.25 -5.22 -3.11
C GLY A 187 -4.84 -5.73 -3.40
N LEU A 188 -4.16 -6.34 -2.42
CA LEU A 188 -2.84 -6.94 -2.62
C LEU A 188 -2.77 -8.35 -2.03
N SER A 189 -2.21 -9.29 -2.78
CA SER A 189 -1.94 -10.65 -2.32
C SER A 189 -0.50 -11.04 -2.64
N LEU A 190 0.11 -11.80 -1.74
CA LEU A 190 1.43 -12.40 -1.95
C LEU A 190 1.27 -13.70 -2.74
N LEU A 191 2.14 -13.93 -3.72
CA LEU A 191 2.15 -15.16 -4.51
C LEU A 191 3.55 -15.80 -4.50
N ASP A 192 3.59 -17.13 -4.55
CA ASP A 192 4.82 -17.89 -4.79
C ASP A 192 5.22 -17.87 -6.30
N ALA A 193 6.31 -18.57 -6.64
CA ALA A 193 6.81 -18.62 -8.00
C ALA A 193 5.87 -19.34 -8.99
N SER A 194 4.99 -20.22 -8.50
CA SER A 194 3.93 -20.89 -9.26
C SER A 194 2.64 -20.08 -9.37
N GLY A 195 2.56 -18.93 -8.70
CA GLY A 195 1.37 -18.08 -8.68
C GLY A 195 0.32 -18.50 -7.64
N HIS A 196 0.65 -19.41 -6.73
CA HIS A 196 -0.22 -19.74 -5.60
C HIS A 196 -0.15 -18.66 -4.53
N GLN A 197 -1.29 -18.36 -3.92
CA GLN A 197 -1.38 -17.33 -2.90
C GLN A 197 -0.72 -17.79 -1.59
N ILE A 198 0.10 -16.92 -1.03
CA ILE A 198 0.72 -17.08 0.28
C ILE A 198 -0.11 -16.30 1.29
N GLY A 199 -0.69 -17.00 2.26
CA GLY A 199 -1.46 -16.38 3.34
C GLY A 199 -2.71 -15.62 2.88
N VAL A 200 -3.15 -14.69 3.72
CA VAL A 200 -4.31 -13.83 3.47
C VAL A 200 -3.90 -12.56 2.71
N PRO A 201 -4.82 -11.93 1.94
CA PRO A 201 -4.55 -10.63 1.34
C PRO A 201 -4.33 -9.54 2.39
N ALA A 202 -3.72 -8.43 1.97
CA ALA A 202 -3.48 -7.29 2.84
C ALA A 202 -4.78 -6.66 3.34
N THR A 203 -4.73 -6.12 4.55
CA THR A 203 -5.79 -5.31 5.16
C THR A 203 -5.52 -3.81 4.96
N TYR A 204 -6.45 -2.94 5.36
CA TYR A 204 -6.35 -1.50 5.13
C TYR A 204 -6.16 -0.70 6.41
N GLU A 205 -5.26 0.28 6.36
CA GLU A 205 -5.09 1.26 7.42
C GLU A 205 -6.01 2.47 7.16
N HIS A 206 -7.17 2.48 7.83
CA HIS A 206 -8.26 3.44 7.60
C HIS A 206 -8.02 4.84 8.19
N GLN A 207 -6.81 5.11 8.68
CA GLN A 207 -6.45 6.39 9.32
C GLN A 207 -6.21 7.51 8.29
N PHE A 208 -6.00 7.16 7.01
CA PHE A 208 -5.64 8.10 5.97
C PHE A 208 -6.84 8.42 5.06
N PRO A 209 -7.05 9.71 4.73
CA PRO A 209 -8.09 10.08 3.78
C PRO A 209 -7.76 9.56 2.39
N SER A 210 -8.75 8.98 1.72
CA SER A 210 -8.65 8.61 0.31
C SER A 210 -9.06 9.80 -0.57
N THR A 211 -8.11 10.36 -1.32
CA THR A 211 -8.38 11.39 -2.33
C THR A 211 -8.09 10.83 -3.73
N PRO A 212 -8.96 11.06 -4.74
CA PRO A 212 -8.69 10.63 -6.10
C PRO A 212 -7.41 11.25 -6.65
N VAL A 213 -6.55 10.41 -7.24
CA VAL A 213 -5.32 10.83 -7.90
C VAL A 213 -5.50 10.65 -9.41
N VAL A 214 -5.47 11.76 -10.15
CA VAL A 214 -5.48 11.71 -11.62
C VAL A 214 -4.08 11.44 -12.15
N LEU A 215 -3.97 10.43 -13.00
CA LEU A 215 -2.75 9.98 -13.65
C LEU A 215 -2.81 10.33 -15.14
N ALA A 216 -2.07 11.36 -15.54
CA ALA A 216 -1.71 11.58 -16.94
C ALA A 216 -0.84 10.42 -17.47
N PRO A 217 -0.67 10.28 -18.80
CA PRO A 217 0.31 9.35 -19.37
C PRO A 217 1.69 9.51 -18.72
N GLY A 218 2.26 8.43 -18.22
CA GLY A 218 3.54 8.41 -17.50
C GLY A 218 3.49 8.87 -16.02
N ALA A 219 2.37 9.41 -15.55
CA ALA A 219 2.22 9.80 -14.15
C ALA A 219 2.04 8.57 -13.24
N SER A 220 2.42 8.73 -11.96
CA SER A 220 2.36 7.65 -10.97
C SER A 220 1.59 8.04 -9.72
N ALA A 221 0.96 7.04 -9.12
CA ALA A 221 0.45 7.06 -7.76
C ALA A 221 1.13 5.97 -6.95
N SER A 222 1.18 6.14 -5.64
CA SER A 222 1.73 5.13 -4.74
C SER A 222 0.99 5.05 -3.42
N ASP A 223 0.89 3.85 -2.89
CA ASP A 223 0.49 3.54 -1.51
C ASP A 223 1.68 2.98 -0.74
N THR A 224 1.46 2.76 0.55
CA THR A 224 2.45 2.20 1.47
C THR A 224 1.99 0.83 1.94
N ILE A 225 2.81 -0.18 1.71
CA ILE A 225 2.72 -1.51 2.30
C ILE A 225 3.42 -1.49 3.65
N HIS A 226 2.70 -1.78 4.72
CA HIS A 226 3.24 -1.93 6.06
C HIS A 226 3.33 -3.40 6.46
N THR A 227 4.55 -3.81 6.82
CA THR A 227 4.89 -5.11 7.39
C THR A 227 5.80 -4.92 8.60
N VAL A 228 6.08 -5.99 9.34
CA VAL A 228 7.05 -5.97 10.44
C VAL A 228 8.20 -6.93 10.17
N ASN A 229 9.38 -6.62 10.71
CA ASN A 229 10.50 -7.54 10.68
C ASN A 229 10.25 -8.73 11.63
N ARG A 230 10.99 -9.80 11.38
CA ARG A 230 11.08 -10.94 12.29
C ARG A 230 11.64 -10.49 13.65
N GLN A 231 10.95 -10.82 14.74
CA GLN A 231 11.32 -10.50 16.12
C GLN A 231 12.09 -11.64 16.82
N THR A 232 11.81 -12.90 16.44
CA THR A 232 12.43 -14.08 17.06
C THR A 232 13.13 -14.97 16.01
N ASN A 233 13.66 -16.12 16.43
CA ASN A 233 14.18 -17.13 15.50
C ASN A 233 13.16 -18.23 15.19
N ASN A 234 11.87 -18.02 15.53
CA ASN A 234 10.82 -18.98 15.24
C ASN A 234 10.51 -19.00 13.73
N PRO A 235 10.68 -20.16 13.05
CA PRO A 235 10.43 -20.25 11.60
C PRO A 235 8.96 -20.04 11.22
N SER A 236 8.02 -20.25 12.14
CA SER A 236 6.58 -20.08 11.90
C SER A 236 6.09 -18.64 12.11
N GLU A 237 6.97 -17.72 12.52
CA GLU A 237 6.61 -16.32 12.76
C GLU A 237 6.31 -15.56 11.47
N CYS A 238 6.99 -15.94 10.39
CA CYS A 238 6.89 -15.30 9.09
C CYS A 238 6.36 -16.27 8.03
N LEU A 239 5.53 -15.75 7.15
CA LEU A 239 5.14 -16.44 5.93
C LEU A 239 6.36 -16.57 4.99
N PRO A 240 6.36 -17.56 4.06
CA PRO A 240 7.33 -17.60 2.99
C PRO A 240 7.39 -16.27 2.22
N THR A 241 8.60 -15.86 1.84
CA THR A 241 8.79 -14.64 1.04
C THR A 241 8.13 -14.80 -0.33
N SER A 242 7.36 -13.80 -0.76
CA SER A 242 6.73 -13.80 -2.08
C SER A 242 7.77 -13.73 -3.20
N THR A 243 7.39 -14.26 -4.37
CA THR A 243 8.14 -14.05 -5.63
C THR A 243 7.36 -13.15 -6.58
N LEU A 244 6.02 -13.24 -6.51
CA LEU A 244 5.08 -12.46 -7.29
C LEU A 244 4.11 -11.75 -6.34
N LEU A 245 3.55 -10.64 -6.80
CA LEU A 245 2.49 -9.89 -6.14
C LEU A 245 1.31 -9.77 -7.08
N ARG A 246 0.10 -9.96 -6.55
CA ARG A 246 -1.15 -9.74 -7.28
C ARG A 246 -1.86 -8.52 -6.73
N ILE A 247 -2.02 -7.50 -7.56
CA ILE A 247 -2.69 -6.24 -7.21
C ILE A 247 -4.03 -6.13 -7.93
N TYR A 248 -5.05 -5.64 -7.24
CA TYR A 248 -6.33 -5.21 -7.80
C TYR A 248 -6.45 -3.69 -7.66
N PRO A 249 -6.47 -2.93 -8.77
CA PRO A 249 -6.67 -1.48 -8.71
C PRO A 249 -8.03 -1.13 -8.07
N PRO A 250 -8.14 0.00 -7.35
CA PRO A 250 -9.39 0.42 -6.74
C PRO A 250 -10.52 0.54 -7.78
N GLY A 251 -11.67 -0.05 -7.48
CA GLY A 251 -12.83 -0.06 -8.39
C GLY A 251 -12.71 -1.00 -9.59
N SER A 252 -11.67 -1.84 -9.67
CA SER A 252 -11.52 -2.88 -10.70
C SER A 252 -11.42 -4.27 -10.08
N PHE A 253 -12.08 -5.26 -10.68
CA PHE A 253 -11.96 -6.68 -10.33
C PHE A 253 -10.89 -7.41 -11.15
N THR A 254 -10.21 -6.72 -12.06
CA THR A 254 -9.13 -7.29 -12.87
C THR A 254 -7.82 -7.12 -12.12
N SER A 255 -7.09 -8.21 -11.92
CA SER A 255 -5.78 -8.17 -11.26
C SER A 255 -4.63 -7.97 -12.23
N LEU A 256 -3.56 -7.38 -11.74
CA LEU A 256 -2.22 -7.39 -12.34
C LEU A 256 -1.30 -8.24 -11.47
N THR A 257 -0.40 -8.98 -12.11
CA THR A 257 0.65 -9.73 -11.39
C THR A 257 2.01 -9.21 -11.82
N PHE A 258 2.90 -8.97 -10.86
CA PHE A 258 4.24 -8.43 -11.10
C PHE A 258 5.25 -9.01 -10.10
N PRO A 259 6.55 -9.05 -10.44
CA PRO A 259 7.58 -9.55 -9.53
C PRO A 259 7.73 -8.63 -8.32
N GLY A 260 7.83 -9.24 -7.14
CA GLY A 260 7.98 -8.50 -5.89
C GLY A 260 8.22 -9.43 -4.71
N ARG A 261 9.16 -9.05 -3.84
CA ARG A 261 9.50 -9.79 -2.63
C ARG A 261 9.01 -9.02 -1.42
N ILE A 262 8.03 -9.60 -0.73
CA ILE A 262 7.51 -9.13 0.55
C ILE A 262 7.48 -10.34 1.48
N THR A 263 7.85 -10.12 2.74
CA THR A 263 7.74 -11.12 3.80
C THR A 263 6.82 -10.55 4.86
N VAL A 264 5.79 -11.30 5.24
CA VAL A 264 4.84 -10.91 6.28
C VAL A 264 5.16 -11.72 7.52
N CYS A 265 5.51 -11.01 8.60
CA CYS A 265 5.74 -11.58 9.92
C CYS A 265 4.63 -11.13 10.87
N LEU A 266 4.30 -11.97 11.85
CA LEU A 266 3.32 -11.66 12.90
C LEU A 266 1.93 -11.24 12.39
N GLY A 267 1.60 -11.54 11.13
CA GLY A 267 0.32 -11.20 10.51
C GLY A 267 0.15 -9.74 10.10
N THR A 268 1.17 -8.88 10.25
CA THR A 268 1.07 -7.48 9.82
C THR A 268 1.28 -7.37 8.31
N PHE A 269 0.20 -7.07 7.59
CA PHE A 269 0.22 -6.80 6.16
C PHE A 269 -0.89 -5.79 5.83
N GLU A 270 -0.55 -4.51 5.93
CA GLU A 270 -1.51 -3.41 5.82
C GLU A 270 -1.17 -2.47 4.66
N LEU A 271 -2.19 -1.84 4.09
CA LEU A 271 -2.06 -0.88 2.98
C LEU A 271 -2.70 0.45 3.35
N THR A 272 -2.09 1.52 2.88
CA THR A 272 -2.68 2.86 2.86
C THR A 272 -3.41 3.12 1.53
N PRO A 273 -4.21 4.17 1.38
CA PRO A 273 -4.82 4.48 0.08
C PRO A 273 -3.78 5.07 -0.87
N PHE A 274 -4.02 5.00 -2.18
CA PHE A 274 -3.15 5.66 -3.16
C PHE A 274 -3.06 7.17 -2.89
N GLY A 275 -1.83 7.67 -2.88
CA GLY A 275 -1.48 9.09 -2.95
C GLY A 275 -0.72 9.42 -4.23
N PRO A 276 -0.56 10.70 -4.57
CA PRO A 276 0.20 11.12 -5.75
C PRO A 276 1.69 10.81 -5.59
N GLY A 277 2.37 10.50 -6.69
CA GLY A 277 3.81 10.33 -6.73
C GLY A 277 4.27 8.88 -6.58
N THR A 278 5.47 8.70 -6.00
CA THR A 278 6.15 7.39 -5.91
C THR A 278 6.74 7.10 -4.52
N THR A 279 6.48 7.97 -3.55
CA THR A 279 7.09 7.97 -2.21
C THR A 279 6.15 7.44 -1.13
N GLY A 280 5.15 6.66 -1.52
CA GLY A 280 4.12 6.14 -0.62
C GLY A 280 3.11 7.19 -0.19
N ASN A 281 2.15 6.74 0.63
CA ASN A 281 1.15 7.59 1.26
C ASN A 281 0.99 7.17 2.74
N PRO A 282 1.23 8.04 3.73
CA PRO A 282 1.82 9.36 3.57
C PRO A 282 3.23 9.27 2.99
N ALA A 283 3.64 10.31 2.25
CA ALA A 283 5.01 10.41 1.79
C ALA A 283 5.95 10.62 3.00
N ASN A 284 7.00 9.80 3.10
CA ASN A 284 8.07 9.98 4.10
C ASN A 284 9.27 10.72 3.51
#